data_AF-A0A9D8W9V6-F1
#
_entry.id   AF-A0A9D8W9V6-F1
#
_cell.length_a   1.000
_cell.length_b   1.000
_cell.length_c   1.000
_cell.angle_alpha   90.00
_cell.angle_beta   90.00
_cell.angle_gamma   90.00
#
_symmetry.space_group_name_H-M   'P 1'
#
loop_
_entity.id
_entity.type
_entity.pdbx_description
1 polymer ?
#
loop_
_entity_poly.entity_id
_entity_poly.type
_entity_poly.pdbx_seq_one_letter_code
_entity_poly.pdbx_strand_id
1 'polypeptide(L)'
;VMTCNFSLLSLDQIMNNAATIRHMSGGQFHVPVVIRMATGGGRQLAAQHSHSLEGWYAHIPGIRVLAPATVEDAAGMLGPALEDPDPVLIFENALLYNDTGEVSEAVSVDIDHAAIRREGSDLSLVTYGGSLGKSLAAAEELAGHGISAEVIDLRVLRPLDEDTVLASVAKTRRCLIVDEGWRSGSISAEIMARLVEQGFWNLD
;
A
#
# COMPACT_ATOMS: atom_id res chain seq x y z
N VAL A 1 -0.07 13.28 11.15
CA VAL A 1 -1.49 13.53 11.49
C VAL A 1 -1.96 12.40 12.39
N MET A 2 -2.77 12.66 13.43
CA MET A 2 -3.17 11.62 14.41
C MET A 2 -3.81 10.40 13.73
N THR A 3 -4.76 10.60 12.82
CA THR A 3 -5.37 9.56 12.01
C THR A 3 -5.75 10.12 10.65
N CYS A 4 -5.79 9.28 9.61
CA CYS A 4 -6.20 9.65 8.26
C CYS A 4 -7.60 10.31 8.25
N ASN A 5 -8.48 9.96 9.18
CA ASN A 5 -9.81 10.58 9.32
C ASN A 5 -9.76 12.11 9.48
N PHE A 6 -8.75 12.62 10.19
CA PHE A 6 -8.59 14.06 10.43
C PHE A 6 -7.69 14.76 9.41
N SER A 7 -7.06 13.98 8.50
CA SER A 7 -6.22 14.53 7.42
C SER A 7 -7.02 15.41 6.46
N LEU A 8 -8.34 15.24 6.39
CA LEU A 8 -9.24 16.03 5.57
C LEU A 8 -9.21 17.53 5.94
N LEU A 9 -8.88 17.88 7.19
CA LEU A 9 -8.67 19.28 7.60
C LEU A 9 -7.44 19.90 6.92
N SER A 10 -6.41 19.10 6.67
CA SER A 10 -5.17 19.51 6.01
C SER A 10 -5.13 19.19 4.51
N LEU A 11 -6.25 18.72 3.93
CA LEU A 11 -6.25 18.20 2.57
C LEU A 11 -5.83 19.25 1.54
N ASP A 12 -6.24 20.50 1.67
CA ASP A 12 -5.83 21.56 0.75
C ASP A 12 -4.31 21.77 0.72
N GLN A 13 -3.67 21.69 1.88
CA GLN A 13 -2.22 21.81 1.98
C GLN A 13 -1.49 20.59 1.39
N ILE A 14 -2.09 19.41 1.48
CA ILE A 14 -1.54 18.19 0.89
C ILE A 14 -1.73 18.20 -0.63
N MET A 15 -2.98 18.32 -1.08
CA MET A 15 -3.41 18.13 -2.46
C MET A 15 -3.13 19.33 -3.36
N ASN A 16 -3.46 20.54 -2.93
CA ASN A 16 -3.37 21.73 -3.79
C ASN A 16 -2.05 22.48 -3.65
N ASN A 17 -1.24 22.16 -2.64
CA ASN A 17 0.06 22.79 -2.41
C ASN A 17 1.20 21.76 -2.49
N ALA A 18 1.37 20.89 -1.49
CA ALA A 18 2.53 20.00 -1.43
C ALA A 18 2.67 19.13 -2.69
N ALA A 19 1.56 18.55 -3.17
CA ALA A 19 1.56 17.68 -4.34
C ALA A 19 1.81 18.42 -5.67
N THR A 20 1.53 19.71 -5.76
CA THR A 20 1.51 20.46 -7.03
C THR A 20 2.72 21.37 -7.22
N ILE A 21 3.33 21.86 -6.14
CA ILE A 21 4.38 22.90 -6.18
C ILE A 21 5.55 22.52 -7.10
N ARG A 22 6.02 21.27 -7.06
CA ARG A 22 7.13 20.85 -7.92
C ARG A 22 6.77 20.94 -9.39
N HIS A 23 5.56 20.51 -9.76
CA HIS A 23 5.07 20.61 -11.13
C HIS A 23 4.85 22.07 -11.55
N MET A 24 4.13 22.85 -10.72
CA MET A 24 3.79 24.25 -11.02
C MET A 24 4.99 25.18 -11.11
N SER A 25 6.07 24.87 -10.36
CA SER A 25 7.32 25.61 -10.41
C SER A 25 8.27 25.16 -11.53
N GLY A 26 7.87 24.19 -12.36
CA GLY A 26 8.76 23.61 -13.37
C GLY A 26 9.99 22.93 -12.77
N GLY A 27 9.86 22.37 -11.56
CA GLY A 27 10.93 21.70 -10.83
C GLY A 27 11.85 22.62 -10.02
N GLN A 28 11.56 23.92 -9.91
CA GLN A 28 12.40 24.86 -9.14
C GLN A 28 12.24 24.71 -7.62
N PHE A 29 11.07 24.26 -7.16
CA PHE A 29 10.78 24.05 -5.73
C PHE A 29 10.34 22.62 -5.47
N HIS A 30 10.88 22.02 -4.42
CA HIS A 30 10.50 20.70 -3.93
C HIS A 30 9.74 20.85 -2.60
N VAL A 31 8.92 19.85 -2.26
CA VAL A 31 8.23 19.80 -0.96
C VAL A 31 8.54 18.46 -0.29
N PRO A 32 9.79 18.25 0.17
CA PRO A 32 10.22 16.99 0.79
C PRO A 32 9.67 16.91 2.21
N VAL A 33 8.46 16.38 2.35
CA VAL A 33 7.78 16.22 3.63
C VAL A 33 7.20 14.81 3.75
N VAL A 34 7.41 14.20 4.91
CA VAL A 34 6.80 12.91 5.26
C VAL A 34 5.63 13.13 6.21
N ILE A 35 4.43 12.74 5.77
CA ILE A 35 3.20 12.82 6.56
C ILE A 35 2.79 11.42 6.98
N ARG A 36 3.04 11.10 8.26
CA ARG A 36 2.64 9.82 8.87
C ARG A 36 1.24 9.91 9.45
N MET A 37 0.43 8.87 9.25
CA MET A 37 -0.97 8.83 9.70
C MET A 37 -1.38 7.42 10.11
N ALA A 38 -2.08 7.30 11.25
CA ALA A 38 -2.76 6.06 11.59
C ALA A 38 -3.96 5.82 10.65
N THR A 39 -4.12 4.60 10.16
CA THR A 39 -5.20 4.15 9.27
C THR A 39 -5.80 2.82 9.75
N GLY A 40 -6.84 2.35 9.05
CA GLY A 40 -7.42 1.03 9.25
C GLY A 40 -8.46 0.99 10.36
N GLY A 41 -9.26 -0.09 10.35
CA GLY A 41 -10.36 -0.28 11.29
C GLY A 41 -9.97 -0.98 12.60
N GLY A 42 -11.00 -1.32 13.38
CA GLY A 42 -10.86 -2.12 14.60
C GLY A 42 -10.92 -1.31 15.90
N ARG A 43 -10.62 -1.99 17.02
CA ARG A 43 -10.59 -1.43 18.38
C ARG A 43 -11.85 -0.67 18.84
N GLN A 44 -13.00 -0.91 18.21
CA GLN A 44 -14.30 -0.32 18.57
C GLN A 44 -14.33 1.22 18.56
N LEU A 45 -13.56 1.86 17.67
CA LEU A 45 -13.38 3.33 17.64
C LEU A 45 -14.44 4.09 16.80
N ALA A 46 -15.50 3.39 16.38
CA ALA A 46 -16.63 3.93 15.63
C ALA A 46 -16.24 4.68 14.32
N ALA A 47 -17.07 5.65 13.93
CA ALA A 47 -17.10 6.20 12.57
C ALA A 47 -15.96 7.17 12.20
N GLN A 48 -15.15 7.65 13.15
CA GLN A 48 -14.18 8.75 12.90
C GLN A 48 -12.71 8.35 13.14
N HIS A 49 -12.42 7.06 13.32
CA HIS A 49 -11.08 6.55 13.63
C HIS A 49 -10.77 5.23 12.93
N SER A 50 -11.56 4.89 11.90
CA SER A 50 -11.55 3.54 11.29
C SER A 50 -11.49 3.58 9.76
N HIS A 51 -11.31 4.76 9.16
CA HIS A 51 -11.19 4.86 7.70
C HIS A 51 -9.86 4.32 7.19
N SER A 52 -9.92 3.80 5.96
CA SER A 52 -8.80 3.38 5.13
C SER A 52 -8.78 4.30 3.91
N LEU A 53 -8.09 5.44 4.02
CA LEU A 53 -8.06 6.49 3.00
C LEU A 53 -6.84 6.42 2.08
N GLU A 54 -5.90 5.52 2.34
CA GLU A 54 -4.66 5.41 1.57
C GLU A 54 -4.89 5.16 0.08
N GLY A 55 -5.87 4.33 -0.30
CA GLY A 55 -6.26 4.14 -1.71
C GLY A 55 -6.88 5.39 -2.34
N TRP A 56 -7.61 6.20 -1.57
CA TRP A 56 -8.17 7.47 -2.04
C TRP A 56 -7.06 8.52 -2.24
N TYR A 57 -6.12 8.62 -1.30
CA TYR A 57 -4.94 9.48 -1.46
C TYR A 57 -4.08 9.05 -2.64
N ALA A 58 -3.97 7.74 -2.94
CA ALA A 58 -3.23 7.24 -4.09
C ALA A 58 -3.76 7.75 -5.45
N HIS A 59 -4.99 8.28 -5.51
CA HIS A 59 -5.52 8.93 -6.71
C HIS A 59 -4.99 10.35 -6.93
N ILE A 60 -4.37 10.98 -5.93
CA ILE A 60 -3.87 12.36 -6.00
C ILE A 60 -2.51 12.38 -6.70
N PRO A 61 -2.34 13.07 -7.83
CA PRO A 61 -1.04 13.21 -8.48
C PRO A 61 -0.04 14.04 -7.68
N GLY A 62 1.24 13.70 -7.77
CA GLY A 62 2.33 14.45 -7.14
C GLY A 62 2.62 14.10 -5.68
N ILE A 63 2.01 13.05 -5.15
CA ILE A 63 2.39 12.46 -3.85
C ILE A 63 2.84 11.00 -4.03
N ARG A 64 3.62 10.51 -3.06
CA ARG A 64 3.86 9.07 -2.85
C ARG A 64 2.99 8.55 -1.70
N VAL A 65 2.46 7.34 -1.84
CA VAL A 65 1.62 6.71 -0.80
C VAL A 65 2.21 5.35 -0.43
N LEU A 66 2.61 5.21 0.83
CA LEU A 66 3.19 4.00 1.40
C LEU A 66 2.28 3.42 2.48
N ALA A 67 2.22 2.09 2.56
CA ALA A 67 1.42 1.33 3.51
C ALA A 67 2.26 0.17 4.10
N PRO A 68 3.06 0.41 5.15
CA PRO A 68 3.86 -0.63 5.80
C PRO A 68 2.97 -1.73 6.38
N ALA A 69 3.41 -2.97 6.22
CA ALA A 69 2.69 -4.16 6.69
C ALA A 69 3.51 -5.01 7.68
N THR A 70 4.80 -4.72 7.84
CA THR A 70 5.73 -5.41 8.74
C THR A 70 6.53 -4.41 9.58
N VAL A 71 7.17 -4.90 10.65
CA VAL A 71 8.08 -4.08 11.48
C VAL A 71 9.28 -3.59 10.67
N GLU A 72 9.79 -4.42 9.76
CA GLU A 72 10.88 -4.05 8.83
C GLU A 72 10.45 -2.92 7.89
N ASP A 73 9.25 -2.98 7.31
CA ASP A 73 8.72 -1.90 6.48
C ASP A 73 8.59 -0.60 7.27
N ALA A 74 7.94 -0.66 8.44
CA ALA A 74 7.68 0.52 9.25
C ALA A 74 8.97 1.22 9.68
N ALA A 75 10.03 0.45 9.98
CA ALA A 75 11.33 0.98 10.33
C ALA A 75 12.13 1.47 9.12
N GLY A 76 12.13 0.71 8.02
CA GLY A 76 12.99 0.97 6.86
C GLY A 76 12.44 1.98 5.86
N MET A 77 11.13 2.22 5.81
CA MET A 77 10.53 3.12 4.81
C MET A 77 10.81 4.59 5.10
N LEU A 78 11.04 4.97 6.36
CA LEU A 78 11.15 6.38 6.75
C LEU A 78 12.40 7.06 6.15
N GLY A 79 13.52 6.35 6.06
CA GLY A 79 14.76 6.88 5.48
C GLY A 79 14.58 7.30 4.02
N PRO A 80 14.27 6.36 3.10
CA PRO A 80 13.99 6.67 1.70
C PRO A 80 12.85 7.67 1.52
N ALA A 81 11.81 7.64 2.36
CA ALA A 81 10.71 8.62 2.31
C ALA A 81 11.17 10.05 2.60
N LEU A 82 12.15 10.24 3.49
CA LEU A 82 12.73 11.56 3.79
C LEU A 82 13.67 12.06 2.68
N GLU A 83 14.19 11.15 1.86
CA GLU A 83 15.04 11.47 0.70
C GLU A 83 14.22 11.81 -0.56
N ASP A 84 12.92 11.48 -0.58
CA ASP A 84 12.04 11.76 -1.71
C ASP A 84 11.82 13.29 -1.87
N PRO A 85 12.05 13.86 -3.06
CA PRO A 85 11.80 15.28 -3.34
C PRO A 85 10.30 15.67 -3.35
N ASP A 86 9.41 14.69 -3.48
CA ASP A 86 7.96 14.87 -3.45
C ASP A 86 7.39 14.52 -2.07
N PRO A 87 6.19 15.02 -1.71
CA PRO A 87 5.56 14.65 -0.44
C PRO A 87 5.23 13.16 -0.36
N VAL A 88 5.64 12.53 0.74
CA VAL A 88 5.39 11.11 1.02
C VAL A 88 4.40 10.95 2.15
N LEU A 89 3.33 10.18 1.93
CA LEU A 89 2.36 9.83 2.95
C LEU A 89 2.57 8.37 3.37
N ILE A 90 2.73 8.15 4.67
CA ILE A 90 2.87 6.80 5.24
C ILE A 90 1.62 6.50 6.08
N PHE A 91 0.86 5.49 5.64
CA PHE A 91 -0.37 5.05 6.28
C PHE A 91 -0.12 3.80 7.13
N GLU A 92 -0.09 4.00 8.44
CA GLU A 92 0.25 2.98 9.42
C GLU A 92 -1.03 2.36 9.97
N ASN A 93 -1.28 1.08 9.68
CA ASN A 93 -2.46 0.42 10.21
C ASN A 93 -2.35 0.28 11.73
N ALA A 94 -3.28 0.87 12.47
CA ALA A 94 -3.21 0.98 13.93
C ALA A 94 -3.25 -0.38 14.66
N LEU A 95 -3.73 -1.44 14.00
CA LEU A 95 -3.71 -2.79 14.57
C LEU A 95 -2.30 -3.36 14.64
N LEU A 96 -1.40 -2.94 13.75
CA LEU A 96 -0.02 -3.45 13.65
C LEU A 96 0.95 -2.79 14.64
N TYR A 97 0.55 -1.72 15.35
CA TYR A 97 1.47 -0.98 16.24
C TYR A 97 2.05 -1.79 17.40
N ASN A 98 1.39 -2.87 17.80
CA ASN A 98 1.87 -3.73 18.88
C ASN A 98 2.68 -4.93 18.38
N ASP A 99 2.85 -5.05 17.06
CA ASP A 99 3.66 -6.12 16.48
C ASP A 99 5.13 -5.85 16.78
N THR A 100 5.87 -6.92 17.05
CA THR A 100 7.29 -6.87 17.40
C THR A 100 8.08 -7.78 16.47
N GLY A 101 9.31 -7.36 16.18
CA GLY A 101 10.23 -8.10 15.32
C GLY A 101 11.63 -7.53 15.48
N GLU A 102 12.64 -8.35 15.19
CA GLU A 102 14.02 -7.87 15.16
C GLU A 102 14.24 -7.06 13.88
N VAL A 103 14.86 -5.89 14.03
CA VAL A 103 15.19 -5.00 12.91
C VAL A 103 16.60 -4.48 13.08
N SER A 104 17.38 -4.48 12.00
CA SER A 104 18.72 -3.88 11.99
C SER A 104 18.65 -2.37 12.17
N GLU A 105 19.60 -1.77 12.89
CA GLU A 105 19.67 -0.30 13.04
C GLU A 105 19.78 0.45 11.71
N ALA A 106 20.42 -0.14 10.70
CA ALA A 106 20.60 0.43 9.37
C ALA A 106 19.53 -0.02 8.35
N VAL A 107 18.33 -0.40 8.82
CA VAL A 107 17.26 -0.87 7.93
C VAL A 107 16.87 0.23 6.94
N SER A 108 16.86 -0.13 5.67
CA SER A 108 16.30 0.66 4.58
C SER A 108 15.65 -0.31 3.64
N VAL A 109 14.49 0.06 3.11
CA VAL A 109 13.71 -0.82 2.26
C VAL A 109 13.31 -0.11 0.97
N ASP A 110 13.06 -0.92 -0.05
CA ASP A 110 12.49 -0.44 -1.30
C ASP A 110 11.13 0.24 -1.05
N ILE A 111 10.94 1.45 -1.59
CA ILE A 111 9.67 2.20 -1.54
C ILE A 111 9.09 2.46 -2.92
N ASP A 112 9.60 1.79 -3.96
CA ASP A 112 9.17 1.86 -5.35
C ASP A 112 8.47 0.57 -5.81
N HIS A 113 8.75 -0.58 -5.18
CA HIS A 113 8.21 -1.87 -5.60
C HIS A 113 7.43 -2.61 -4.51
N ALA A 114 6.53 -3.48 -4.98
CA ALA A 114 5.88 -4.48 -4.16
C ALA A 114 6.86 -5.58 -3.72
N ALA A 115 6.51 -6.31 -2.65
CA ALA A 115 7.27 -7.45 -2.18
C ALA A 115 6.45 -8.74 -2.32
N ILE A 116 7.05 -9.76 -2.93
CA ILE A 116 6.54 -11.13 -2.86
C ILE A 116 6.93 -11.70 -1.50
N ARG A 117 5.95 -11.84 -0.60
CA ARG A 117 6.14 -12.35 0.76
C ARG A 117 6.07 -13.87 0.83
N ARG A 118 5.46 -14.50 -0.17
CA ARG A 118 5.36 -15.94 -0.33
C ARG A 118 5.23 -16.27 -1.81
N GLU A 119 6.08 -17.17 -2.31
CA GLU A 119 5.98 -17.69 -3.67
C GLU A 119 4.80 -18.65 -3.81
N GLY A 120 4.16 -18.65 -4.98
CA GLY A 120 3.10 -19.60 -5.32
C GLY A 120 2.89 -19.75 -6.82
N SER A 121 1.93 -20.59 -7.20
CA SER A 121 1.69 -20.95 -8.61
C SER A 121 0.23 -21.11 -9.03
N ASP A 122 -0.72 -21.12 -8.08
CA ASP A 122 -2.14 -21.38 -8.38
C ASP A 122 -3.04 -20.14 -8.25
N LEU A 123 -2.64 -19.18 -7.41
CA LEU A 123 -3.38 -17.96 -7.09
C LEU A 123 -2.44 -16.85 -6.63
N SER A 124 -2.58 -15.63 -7.17
CA SER A 124 -1.96 -14.42 -6.63
C SER A 124 -2.89 -13.73 -5.63
N LEU A 125 -2.45 -13.58 -4.39
CA LEU A 125 -3.09 -12.79 -3.33
C LEU A 125 -2.39 -11.44 -3.25
N VAL A 126 -3.04 -10.40 -3.77
CA VAL A 126 -2.53 -9.02 -3.74
C VAL A 126 -3.13 -8.28 -2.55
N THR A 127 -2.29 -7.73 -1.69
CA THR A 127 -2.71 -7.09 -0.43
C THR A 127 -1.76 -5.96 -0.06
N TYR A 128 -2.08 -5.20 0.98
CA TYR A 128 -1.18 -4.25 1.61
C TYR A 128 -1.53 -4.02 3.09
N GLY A 129 -0.64 -3.38 3.84
CA GLY A 129 -0.89 -2.92 5.21
C GLY A 129 -1.48 -4.01 6.13
N GLY A 130 -2.55 -3.65 6.86
CA GLY A 130 -3.20 -4.53 7.84
C GLY A 130 -3.83 -5.82 7.29
N SER A 131 -3.94 -5.95 5.97
CA SER A 131 -4.46 -7.16 5.31
C SER A 131 -3.39 -8.21 5.02
N LEU A 132 -2.09 -7.87 5.15
CA LEU A 132 -1.00 -8.81 4.85
C LEU A 132 -1.04 -10.06 5.73
N GLY A 133 -1.12 -9.88 7.05
CA GLY A 133 -1.15 -11.01 7.99
C GLY A 133 -2.31 -11.97 7.73
N LYS A 134 -3.50 -11.44 7.41
CA LYS A 134 -4.69 -12.24 7.03
C LYS A 134 -4.45 -13.01 5.74
N SER A 135 -3.82 -12.38 4.75
CA SER A 135 -3.53 -12.99 3.45
C SER A 135 -2.49 -14.11 3.56
N LEU A 136 -1.44 -13.93 4.38
CA LEU A 136 -0.46 -14.98 4.68
C LEU A 136 -1.11 -16.18 5.39
N ALA A 137 -1.98 -15.93 6.38
CA ALA A 137 -2.70 -16.99 7.07
C ALA A 137 -3.64 -17.77 6.12
N ALA A 138 -4.36 -17.07 5.24
CA ALA A 138 -5.20 -17.69 4.22
C ALA A 138 -4.36 -18.52 3.23
N ALA A 139 -3.18 -18.03 2.83
CA ALA A 139 -2.27 -18.74 1.95
C ALA A 139 -1.75 -20.06 2.57
N GLU A 140 -1.56 -20.08 3.89
CA GLU A 140 -1.19 -21.28 4.63
C GLU A 140 -2.35 -22.28 4.72
N GLU A 141 -3.57 -21.82 5.02
CA GLU A 141 -4.76 -22.66 5.02
C GLU A 141 -5.00 -23.30 3.64
N LEU A 142 -4.88 -22.51 2.57
CA LEU A 142 -4.99 -22.97 1.19
C LEU A 142 -3.95 -24.05 0.83
N ALA A 143 -2.74 -24.00 1.38
CA ALA A 143 -1.73 -25.03 1.15
C ALA A 143 -2.17 -26.39 1.73
N GLY A 144 -2.90 -26.40 2.85
CA GLY A 144 -3.53 -27.61 3.40
C GLY A 144 -4.57 -28.25 2.46
N HIS A 145 -5.10 -27.47 1.52
CA HIS A 145 -5.99 -27.91 0.46
C HIS A 145 -5.29 -28.14 -0.89
N GLY A 146 -3.95 -28.10 -0.92
CA GLY A 146 -3.15 -28.28 -2.13
C GLY A 146 -3.16 -27.08 -3.08
N ILE A 147 -3.49 -25.88 -2.59
CA ILE A 147 -3.48 -24.64 -3.39
C ILE A 147 -2.25 -23.80 -3.00
N SER A 148 -1.37 -23.57 -3.97
CA SER A 148 -0.14 -22.79 -3.83
C SER A 148 -0.40 -21.31 -4.12
N ALA A 149 -0.76 -20.56 -3.09
CA ALA A 149 -1.00 -19.11 -3.18
C ALA A 149 0.29 -18.28 -3.04
N GLU A 150 0.55 -17.43 -4.03
CA GLU A 150 1.54 -16.36 -3.99
C GLU A 150 0.98 -15.16 -3.23
N VAL A 151 1.74 -14.55 -2.33
CA VAL A 151 1.30 -13.37 -1.57
C VAL A 151 2.16 -12.17 -1.93
N ILE A 152 1.51 -11.15 -2.48
CA ILE A 152 2.11 -9.87 -2.85
C ILE A 152 1.65 -8.81 -1.85
N ASP A 153 2.63 -8.21 -1.18
CA ASP A 153 2.46 -7.00 -0.39
C ASP A 153 2.79 -5.80 -1.27
N LEU A 154 1.81 -4.97 -1.62
CA LEU A 154 2.02 -3.85 -2.53
C LEU A 154 3.02 -2.84 -1.98
N ARG A 155 3.00 -2.57 -0.67
CA ARG A 155 3.85 -1.60 0.07
C ARG A 155 3.71 -0.14 -0.37
N VAL A 156 3.63 0.10 -1.67
CA VAL A 156 3.54 1.35 -2.40
C VAL A 156 2.20 1.35 -3.14
N LEU A 157 1.31 2.25 -2.75
CA LEU A 157 0.01 2.40 -3.40
C LEU A 157 0.03 3.49 -4.48
N ARG A 158 1.04 4.36 -4.42
CA ARG A 158 1.35 5.35 -5.46
C ARG A 158 2.85 5.67 -5.46
N PRO A 159 3.56 5.53 -6.60
CA PRO A 159 3.09 4.86 -7.82
C PRO A 159 2.80 3.37 -7.56
N LEU A 160 1.81 2.80 -8.26
CA LEU A 160 1.47 1.39 -8.12
C LEU A 160 2.45 0.55 -8.96
N ASP A 161 3.11 -0.42 -8.33
CA ASP A 161 3.94 -1.41 -9.01
C ASP A 161 3.07 -2.46 -9.72
N GLU A 162 2.60 -2.11 -10.92
CA GLU A 162 1.77 -2.99 -11.73
C GLU A 162 2.56 -4.16 -12.35
N ASP A 163 3.86 -3.98 -12.58
CA ASP A 163 4.72 -4.98 -13.21
C ASP A 163 4.84 -6.24 -12.35
N THR A 164 5.08 -6.09 -11.05
CA THR A 164 5.13 -7.22 -10.11
C THR A 164 3.80 -7.97 -10.07
N VAL A 165 2.68 -7.24 -10.04
CA VAL A 165 1.34 -7.83 -10.00
C VAL A 165 1.02 -8.58 -11.30
N LEU A 166 1.29 -7.98 -12.46
CA LEU A 166 1.10 -8.60 -13.77
C LEU A 166 1.96 -9.85 -13.97
N ALA A 167 3.22 -9.81 -13.55
CA ALA A 167 4.14 -10.94 -13.62
C ALA A 167 3.64 -12.13 -12.79
N SER A 168 3.16 -11.86 -11.57
CA SER A 168 2.58 -12.88 -10.71
C SER A 168 1.30 -13.48 -11.30
N VAL A 169 0.39 -12.64 -11.81
CA VAL A 169 -0.86 -13.12 -12.42
C VAL A 169 -0.59 -13.89 -13.71
N ALA A 170 0.44 -13.53 -14.48
CA ALA A 170 0.87 -14.34 -15.62
C ALA A 170 1.32 -15.76 -15.22
N LYS A 171 1.94 -15.89 -14.04
CA LYS A 171 2.35 -17.17 -13.46
C LYS A 171 1.16 -17.97 -12.92
N THR A 172 0.30 -17.35 -12.12
CA THR A 172 -0.75 -18.02 -11.35
C THR A 172 -2.10 -18.13 -12.08
N ARG A 173 -2.30 -17.30 -13.10
CA ARG A 173 -3.51 -17.17 -13.92
C ARG A 173 -4.76 -16.68 -13.16
N ARG A 174 -4.67 -16.49 -11.84
CA ARG A 174 -5.79 -16.10 -10.97
C ARG A 174 -5.34 -15.04 -9.97
N CYS A 175 -6.19 -14.06 -9.71
CA CYS A 175 -5.89 -12.99 -8.78
C CYS A 175 -7.04 -12.78 -7.79
N LEU A 176 -6.71 -12.64 -6.52
CA LEU A 176 -7.60 -12.13 -5.47
C LEU A 176 -6.93 -10.94 -4.81
N ILE A 177 -7.64 -9.81 -4.76
CA ILE A 177 -7.15 -8.58 -4.14
C ILE A 177 -7.85 -8.39 -2.80
N VAL A 178 -7.08 -8.09 -1.76
CA VAL A 178 -7.54 -8.01 -0.37
C VAL A 178 -7.15 -6.65 0.22
N ASP A 179 -8.15 -5.83 0.55
CA ASP A 179 -7.96 -4.53 1.20
C ASP A 179 -9.07 -4.23 2.23
N GLU A 180 -8.80 -3.29 3.14
CA GLU A 180 -9.79 -2.85 4.16
C GLU A 180 -10.54 -1.58 3.72
N GLY A 181 -10.30 -1.09 2.50
CA GLY A 181 -10.93 0.09 1.94
C GLY A 181 -12.39 -0.11 1.59
N TRP A 182 -13.04 0.99 1.20
CA TRP A 182 -14.39 0.92 0.67
C TRP A 182 -14.39 0.31 -0.71
N ARG A 183 -15.21 -0.71 -0.93
CA ARG A 183 -15.31 -1.43 -2.21
C ARG A 183 -15.47 -0.52 -3.44
N SER A 184 -16.29 0.53 -3.34
CA SER A 184 -16.56 1.44 -4.45
C SER A 184 -15.47 2.49 -4.56
N GLY A 185 -14.77 2.53 -5.70
CA GLY A 185 -13.66 3.47 -5.92
C GLY A 185 -12.37 3.09 -5.16
N SER A 186 -12.22 1.83 -4.75
CA SER A 186 -11.00 1.36 -4.10
C SER A 186 -9.83 1.26 -5.07
N ILE A 187 -8.62 1.22 -4.51
CA ILE A 187 -7.42 0.83 -5.25
C ILE A 187 -7.53 -0.58 -5.84
N SER A 188 -8.30 -1.47 -5.22
CA SER A 188 -8.57 -2.80 -5.77
C SER A 188 -9.34 -2.73 -7.08
N ALA A 189 -10.22 -1.75 -7.27
CA ALA A 189 -10.88 -1.52 -8.56
C ALA A 189 -9.87 -1.11 -9.65
N GLU A 190 -8.91 -0.25 -9.31
CA GLU A 190 -7.81 0.15 -10.20
C GLU A 190 -6.91 -1.04 -10.57
N ILE A 191 -6.51 -1.87 -9.60
CA ILE A 191 -5.70 -3.06 -9.85
C ILE A 191 -6.45 -4.04 -10.76
N MET A 192 -7.73 -4.30 -10.50
CA MET A 192 -8.56 -5.15 -11.37
C MET A 192 -8.62 -4.59 -12.80
N ALA A 193 -8.84 -3.27 -12.95
CA ALA A 193 -8.91 -2.64 -14.26
C ALA A 193 -7.59 -2.82 -15.04
N ARG A 194 -6.44 -2.54 -14.42
CA ARG A 194 -5.12 -2.72 -15.03
C ARG A 194 -4.84 -4.17 -15.40
N LEU A 195 -5.18 -5.12 -14.52
CA LEU A 195 -5.04 -6.55 -14.81
C LEU A 195 -5.86 -6.97 -16.02
N VAL A 196 -7.09 -6.48 -16.14
CA VAL A 196 -7.94 -6.77 -17.30
C VAL A 196 -7.44 -6.08 -18.56
N GLU A 197 -7.02 -4.82 -18.48
CA GLU A 197 -6.54 -4.06 -19.64
C GLU A 197 -5.22 -4.60 -20.20
N GLN A 198 -4.28 -4.94 -19.32
CA GLN A 198 -2.91 -5.29 -19.69
C GLN A 198 -2.65 -6.80 -19.66
N GLY A 199 -3.41 -7.55 -18.86
CA GLY A 199 -3.21 -8.97 -18.59
C GLY A 199 -4.39 -9.86 -18.96
N PHE A 200 -5.35 -9.41 -19.78
CA PHE A 200 -6.57 -10.17 -20.11
C PHE A 200 -6.29 -11.65 -20.45
N TRP A 201 -5.32 -11.91 -21.33
CA TRP A 201 -4.97 -13.26 -21.79
C TRP A 201 -4.26 -14.12 -20.74
N ASN A 202 -3.75 -13.48 -19.69
CA ASN A 202 -3.13 -14.13 -18.55
C ASN A 202 -4.17 -14.64 -17.54
N LEU A 203 -5.43 -14.21 -17.61
CA LEU A 203 -6.50 -14.68 -16.73
C LEU A 203 -7.11 -16.00 -17.24
N ASP A 204 -7.43 -16.90 -16.31
CA ASP A 204 -8.22 -18.13 -16.53
C ASP A 204 -9.72 -17.87 -16.41
#